data_AF-A0A967K209-F1
#
_entry.id   AF-A0A967K209-F1
#
_cell.length_a   1.000
_cell.length_b   1.000
_cell.length_c   1.000
_cell.angle_alpha   90.00
_cell.angle_beta   90.00
_cell.angle_gamma   90.00
#
_symmetry.space_group_name_H-M   'P 1'
#
loop_
_entity.id
_entity.type
_entity.pdbx_description
1 polymer ?
#
loop_
_entity_poly.entity_id
_entity_poly.type
_entity_poly.pdbx_seq_one_letter_code
_entity_poly.pdbx_strand_id
1 'polypeptide(L)'
;VKNYLDLWGESEAAWSLPFRCKICPDGIGEAADVAAADTWPGGSPTWEGQAQDPGTNAVIARTKAGSELLGAAEAADYLTVEREIGPAEMSLYQPHQVTKKYAVWARHVGLRTAAGLAPETERLRIRELARGNSLSFNLNQARGTRRRVRAGKTREPPPRIPDFEH
;
A
#
# COMPACT_ATOMS: atom_id res chain seq x y z
N VAL A 1 25.41 12.63 1.34
CA VAL A 1 24.10 12.41 0.70
C VAL A 1 23.23 11.71 1.73
N LYS A 2 21.94 12.06 1.86
CA LYS A 2 21.01 11.30 2.69
C LYS A 2 20.48 10.13 1.87
N ASN A 3 20.53 8.92 2.41
CA ASN A 3 20.08 7.71 1.76
C ASN A 3 18.61 7.41 2.11
N TYR A 4 18.01 6.39 1.51
CA TYR A 4 16.59 6.04 1.70
C TYR A 4 16.23 5.88 3.19
N LEU A 5 17.03 5.13 3.94
CA LEU A 5 16.76 4.89 5.37
C LEU A 5 16.98 6.13 6.25
N ASP A 6 17.78 7.11 5.82
CA ASP A 6 17.91 8.40 6.54
C ASP A 6 16.62 9.23 6.44
N LEU A 7 15.82 9.02 5.40
CA LEU A 7 14.58 9.74 5.15
C LEU A 7 13.36 8.99 5.66
N TRP A 8 13.33 7.67 5.44
CA TRP A 8 12.16 6.83 5.69
C TRP A 8 12.30 5.95 6.93
N GLY A 9 13.50 5.80 7.49
CA GLY A 9 13.75 4.89 8.61
C GLY A 9 13.61 3.41 8.22
N GLU A 10 13.87 2.54 9.19
CA GLU A 10 13.97 1.08 8.98
C GLU A 10 12.62 0.35 8.99
N SER A 11 11.55 1.03 9.42
CA SER A 11 10.27 0.37 9.63
C SER A 11 9.09 1.29 9.40
N GLU A 12 8.09 0.77 8.67
CA GLU A 12 6.78 1.42 8.54
C GLU A 12 6.10 1.65 9.91
N ALA A 13 6.50 0.92 10.96
CA ALA A 13 5.98 1.13 12.32
C ALA A 13 6.40 2.47 12.92
N ALA A 14 7.50 3.07 12.44
CA ALA A 14 7.91 4.41 12.82
C ALA A 14 7.06 5.50 12.12
N TRP A 15 6.31 5.14 11.08
CA TRP A 15 5.50 6.09 10.33
C TRP A 15 4.18 6.37 11.07
N SER A 16 3.87 7.65 11.23
CA SER A 16 2.56 8.08 11.73
C SER A 16 1.52 7.93 10.62
N LEU A 17 1.07 6.70 10.37
CA LEU A 17 0.09 6.40 9.33
C LEU A 17 -1.34 6.67 9.80
N PRO A 18 -2.11 7.50 9.07
CA PRO A 18 -3.55 7.63 9.20
C PRO A 18 -4.26 6.28 9.30
N PHE A 19 -5.34 6.20 10.09
CA PHE A 19 -6.05 4.93 10.26
C PHE A 19 -6.63 4.44 8.93
N ARG A 20 -7.01 5.36 8.03
CA ARG A 20 -7.49 5.03 6.67
C ARG A 20 -6.50 4.15 5.89
N CYS A 21 -5.19 4.33 6.08
CA CYS A 21 -4.16 3.55 5.40
C CYS A 21 -4.17 2.07 5.85
N LYS A 22 -4.60 1.80 7.08
CA LYS A 22 -4.68 0.44 7.66
C LYS A 22 -5.90 -0.34 7.15
N ILE A 23 -6.91 0.36 6.66
CA ILE A 23 -8.15 -0.21 6.11
C ILE A 23 -8.29 0.04 4.60
N CYS A 24 -7.27 0.61 3.95
CA CYS A 24 -7.28 0.87 2.52
C CYS A 24 -7.21 -0.46 1.75
N PRO A 25 -8.19 -0.73 0.86
CA PRO A 25 -8.24 -1.97 0.07
C PRO A 25 -7.39 -1.93 -1.19
N ASP A 26 -6.85 -0.76 -1.55
CA ASP A 26 -6.01 -0.54 -2.71
C ASP A 26 -4.70 0.13 -2.28
N GLY A 27 -3.65 -0.67 -2.13
CA GLY A 27 -2.33 -0.20 -1.75
C GLY A 27 -1.36 -0.08 -2.92
N ILE A 28 -1.77 -0.47 -4.13
CA ILE A 28 -0.89 -0.64 -5.30
C ILE A 28 -1.42 0.08 -6.55
N GLY A 29 -2.41 0.96 -6.38
CA GLY A 29 -3.03 1.70 -7.48
C GLY A 29 -3.69 0.77 -8.49
N GLU A 30 -4.59 -0.11 -8.05
CA GLU A 30 -5.30 -1.05 -8.96
C GLU A 30 -6.14 -0.33 -10.02
N ALA A 31 -6.56 0.91 -9.76
CA ALA A 31 -7.31 1.73 -10.70
C ALA A 31 -6.44 2.68 -11.55
N ALA A 32 -5.12 2.72 -11.34
CA ALA A 32 -4.24 3.65 -12.05
C ALA A 32 -3.89 3.13 -13.47
N ASP A 33 -3.69 4.05 -14.41
CA ASP A 33 -3.14 3.70 -15.73
C ASP A 33 -1.72 3.17 -15.62
N VAL A 34 -0.91 3.81 -14.77
CA VAL A 34 0.46 3.44 -14.42
C VAL A 34 0.61 3.47 -12.90
N ALA A 35 1.16 2.40 -12.33
CA ALA A 35 1.57 2.35 -10.94
C ALA A 35 3.06 2.02 -10.86
N ALA A 36 3.81 2.74 -10.01
CA ALA A 36 5.23 2.49 -9.76
C ALA A 36 5.43 2.07 -8.30
N ALA A 37 6.41 1.21 -8.07
CA ALA A 37 6.80 0.75 -6.74
C ALA A 37 8.29 0.50 -6.68
N ASP A 38 8.88 0.60 -5.49
CA ASP A 38 10.26 0.17 -5.26
C ASP A 38 10.38 -1.36 -5.34
N THR A 39 11.54 -1.86 -5.76
CA THR A 39 11.80 -3.28 -6.04
C THR A 39 12.66 -3.97 -5.00
N TRP A 40 12.85 -3.38 -3.82
CA TRP A 40 13.62 -4.02 -2.76
C TRP A 40 12.90 -5.26 -2.23
N PRO A 41 13.54 -6.45 -2.24
CA PRO A 41 12.99 -7.62 -1.59
C PRO A 41 12.67 -7.34 -0.12
N GLY A 42 11.47 -7.69 0.32
CA GLY A 42 11.00 -7.38 1.67
C GLY A 42 10.36 -5.99 1.82
N GLY A 43 10.40 -5.14 0.80
CA GLY A 43 9.75 -3.82 0.78
C GLY A 43 10.58 -2.65 1.30
N SER A 44 11.86 -2.86 1.61
CA SER A 44 12.79 -1.83 2.06
C SER A 44 14.23 -2.27 1.79
N PRO A 45 15.15 -1.33 1.50
CA PRO A 45 16.57 -1.68 1.45
C PRO A 45 17.11 -1.95 2.86
N THR A 46 18.30 -2.55 2.94
CA THR A 46 19.11 -2.62 4.16
C THR A 46 20.15 -1.49 4.16
N TRP A 47 20.73 -1.18 5.34
CA TRP A 47 21.81 -0.17 5.43
C TRP A 47 23.01 -0.52 4.56
N GLU A 48 23.39 -1.80 4.51
CA GLU A 48 24.48 -2.29 3.67
C GLU A 48 24.08 -2.27 2.20
N GLY A 49 22.86 -2.71 1.87
CA GLY A 49 22.35 -2.81 0.49
C GLY A 49 22.25 -1.46 -0.21
N GLN A 50 21.71 -0.43 0.46
CA GLN A 50 21.53 0.90 -0.14
C GLN A 50 22.84 1.63 -0.48
N ALA A 51 23.99 1.16 0.04
CA ALA A 51 25.28 1.78 -0.27
C ALA A 51 25.72 1.50 -1.72
N GLN A 52 25.25 0.40 -2.32
CA GLN A 52 25.63 -0.06 -3.65
C GLN A 52 24.43 -0.16 -4.61
N ASP A 53 23.21 -0.03 -4.08
CA ASP A 53 21.98 -0.08 -4.82
C ASP A 53 21.39 1.34 -4.98
N PRO A 54 21.42 1.93 -6.19
CA PRO A 54 20.83 3.23 -6.44
C PRO A 54 19.30 3.23 -6.35
N GLY A 55 18.67 2.05 -6.21
CA GLY A 55 17.24 1.86 -6.26
C GLY A 55 16.75 1.66 -7.69
N THR A 56 15.81 0.73 -7.86
CA THR A 56 15.05 0.58 -9.12
C THR A 56 13.56 0.56 -8.82
N ASN A 57 12.76 0.83 -9.84
CA ASN A 57 11.31 0.79 -9.73
C ASN A 57 10.72 -0.28 -10.64
N ALA A 58 9.70 -0.95 -10.13
CA ALA A 58 8.78 -1.74 -10.92
C ALA A 58 7.66 -0.83 -11.39
N VAL A 59 7.30 -0.94 -12.66
CA VAL A 59 6.17 -0.20 -13.24
C VAL A 59 5.14 -1.19 -13.76
N ILE A 60 3.87 -0.94 -13.44
CA ILE A 60 2.72 -1.68 -13.95
C ILE A 60 1.89 -0.73 -14.80
N ALA A 61 1.88 -0.95 -16.11
CA ALA A 61 0.92 -0.32 -17.02
C ALA A 61 -0.35 -1.18 -17.10
N ARG A 62 -1.50 -0.64 -16.72
CA ARG A 62 -2.79 -1.38 -16.66
C ARG A 62 -3.68 -1.11 -17.86
N THR A 63 -3.57 0.09 -18.43
CA THR A 63 -4.41 0.54 -19.53
C THR A 63 -3.58 0.81 -20.77
N LYS A 64 -4.25 0.91 -21.91
CA LYS A 64 -3.61 1.30 -23.17
C LYS A 64 -2.89 2.64 -23.06
N ALA A 65 -3.53 3.63 -22.45
CA ALA A 65 -2.93 4.94 -22.22
C ALA A 65 -1.68 4.84 -21.34
N GLY A 66 -1.71 4.00 -20.29
CA GLY A 66 -0.54 3.76 -19.44
C GLY A 66 0.61 3.09 -20.18
N SER A 67 0.33 2.10 -21.04
CA SER A 67 1.37 1.43 -21.83
C SER A 67 1.97 2.34 -22.91
N GLU A 68 1.13 3.17 -23.55
CA GLU A 68 1.59 4.16 -24.54
C GLU A 68 2.46 5.23 -23.89
N LEU A 69 2.08 5.70 -22.70
CA LEU A 69 2.88 6.65 -21.92
C LEU A 69 4.23 6.07 -21.53
N LEU A 70 4.26 4.83 -21.04
CA LEU A 70 5.51 4.15 -20.66
C LEU A 70 6.44 3.99 -21.86
N GLY A 71 5.90 3.54 -23.00
CA GLY A 71 6.67 3.37 -24.24
C GLY A 71 7.17 4.71 -24.80
N ALA A 72 6.38 5.78 -24.71
CA ALA A 72 6.82 7.12 -25.12
C ALA A 72 7.94 7.66 -24.22
N ALA A 73 7.87 7.39 -22.91
CA ALA A 73 8.92 7.79 -21.97
C ALA A 73 10.25 7.04 -22.22
N GLU A 74 10.18 5.75 -22.52
CA GLU A 74 11.35 4.96 -22.91
C GLU A 74 11.95 5.43 -24.24
N ALA A 75 11.12 5.65 -25.27
CA ALA A 75 11.57 6.12 -26.58
C ALA A 75 12.19 7.53 -26.57
N ALA A 76 11.91 8.31 -25.52
CA ALA A 76 12.45 9.64 -25.30
C ALA A 76 13.61 9.65 -24.27
N ASP A 77 14.15 8.49 -23.90
CA ASP A 77 15.25 8.32 -22.95
C ASP A 77 14.99 8.89 -21.54
N TYR A 78 13.73 9.03 -21.14
CA TYR A 78 13.37 9.46 -19.77
C TYR A 78 13.50 8.33 -18.75
N LEU A 79 13.45 7.07 -19.21
CA LEU A 79 13.64 5.87 -18.40
C LEU A 79 14.19 4.75 -19.27
N THR A 80 14.76 3.73 -18.63
CA THR A 80 15.21 2.49 -19.28
C THR A 80 14.48 1.31 -18.65
N VAL A 81 13.85 0.47 -19.47
CA VAL A 81 13.28 -0.80 -19.00
C VAL A 81 14.33 -1.88 -19.11
N GLU A 82 14.88 -2.32 -17.98
CA GLU A 82 15.95 -3.32 -17.97
C GLU A 82 15.46 -4.75 -18.24
N ARG A 83 14.29 -5.10 -17.68
CA ARG A 83 13.68 -6.43 -17.80
C ARG A 83 12.20 -6.43 -17.47
N GLU A 84 11.51 -7.46 -17.92
CA GLU A 84 10.16 -7.78 -17.47
C GLU A 84 10.20 -8.51 -16.10
N ILE A 85 9.18 -8.30 -15.29
CA ILE A 85 8.98 -8.99 -14.01
C ILE A 85 7.52 -9.45 -13.85
N GLY A 86 7.31 -10.49 -13.04
CA GLY A 86 6.00 -11.07 -12.80
C GLY A 86 5.34 -10.69 -11.46
N PRO A 87 4.06 -11.05 -11.26
CA PRO A 87 3.36 -10.86 -9.98
C PRO A 87 4.03 -11.56 -8.78
N ALA A 88 4.76 -12.65 -9.02
CA ALA A 88 5.51 -13.35 -7.97
C ALA A 88 6.66 -12.50 -7.43
N GLU A 89 7.44 -11.87 -8.31
CA GLU A 89 8.49 -10.92 -7.92
C GLU A 89 7.91 -9.71 -7.21
N MET A 90 6.80 -9.15 -7.73
CA MET A 90 6.10 -8.07 -7.05
C MET A 90 5.63 -8.46 -5.64
N SER A 91 5.28 -9.72 -5.41
CA SER A 91 4.92 -10.20 -4.08
C SER A 91 6.11 -10.26 -3.12
N LEU A 92 7.32 -10.48 -3.65
CA LEU A 92 8.57 -10.40 -2.88
C LEU A 92 8.98 -8.96 -2.59
N TYR A 93 8.75 -8.05 -3.55
CA TYR A 93 9.09 -6.63 -3.40
C TYR A 93 8.09 -5.88 -2.51
N GLN A 94 6.81 -6.28 -2.53
CA GLN A 94 5.74 -5.56 -1.82
C GLN A 94 4.94 -6.47 -0.86
N PRO A 95 5.59 -7.25 0.04
CA PRO A 95 4.91 -8.25 0.86
C PRO A 95 3.90 -7.65 1.85
N HIS A 96 4.15 -6.42 2.31
CA HIS A 96 3.23 -5.68 3.17
C HIS A 96 1.93 -5.33 2.43
N GLN A 97 2.01 -4.99 1.15
CA GLN A 97 0.83 -4.71 0.32
C GLN A 97 0.02 -5.98 0.08
N VAL A 98 0.69 -7.11 -0.19
CA VAL A 98 0.06 -8.43 -0.29
C VAL A 98 -0.70 -8.75 0.99
N THR A 99 -0.02 -8.72 2.14
CA THR A 99 -0.61 -9.03 3.45
C THR A 99 -1.82 -8.13 3.76
N LYS A 100 -1.71 -6.84 3.45
CA LYS A 100 -2.81 -5.88 3.64
C LYS A 100 -4.01 -6.22 2.77
N LYS A 101 -3.79 -6.58 1.50
CA LYS A 101 -4.85 -6.95 0.55
C LYS A 101 -5.66 -8.16 1.05
N TYR A 102 -4.99 -9.18 1.59
CA TYR A 102 -5.65 -10.34 2.19
C TYR A 102 -6.40 -10.01 3.50
N ALA A 103 -5.91 -9.03 4.28
CA ALA A 103 -6.46 -8.69 5.58
C ALA A 103 -7.67 -7.74 5.53
N VAL A 104 -7.76 -6.88 4.51
CA VAL A 104 -8.57 -5.66 4.57
C VAL A 104 -10.08 -5.92 4.73
N TRP A 105 -10.63 -6.95 4.09
CA TRP A 105 -12.06 -7.28 4.24
C TRP A 105 -12.41 -7.62 5.69
N ALA A 106 -11.56 -8.40 6.36
CA ALA A 106 -11.76 -8.73 7.77
C ALA A 106 -11.63 -7.49 8.67
N ARG A 107 -10.76 -6.54 8.31
CA ARG A 107 -10.67 -5.24 8.99
C ARG A 107 -11.96 -4.42 8.80
N HIS A 108 -12.55 -4.41 7.61
CA HIS A 108 -13.84 -3.76 7.35
C HIS A 108 -14.97 -4.39 8.17
N VAL A 109 -15.01 -5.71 8.33
CA VAL A 109 -15.95 -6.39 9.24
C VAL A 109 -15.74 -5.94 10.69
N GLY A 110 -14.49 -5.88 11.15
CA GLY A 110 -14.16 -5.35 12.48
C GLY A 110 -14.60 -3.90 12.67
N LEU A 111 -14.56 -3.09 11.62
CA LEU A 111 -15.00 -1.70 11.65
C LEU A 111 -16.53 -1.60 11.70
N ARG A 112 -17.26 -2.32 10.83
CA ARG A 112 -18.74 -2.38 10.83
C ARG A 112 -19.28 -2.80 12.20
N THR A 113 -18.70 -3.84 12.80
CA THR A 113 -19.15 -4.37 14.10
C THR A 113 -18.79 -3.50 15.31
N ALA A 114 -17.90 -2.53 15.16
CA ALA A 114 -17.43 -1.68 16.25
C ALA A 114 -17.93 -0.23 16.16
N ALA A 115 -18.02 0.31 14.94
CA ALA A 115 -18.36 1.70 14.67
C ALA A 115 -19.66 1.87 13.86
N GLY A 116 -20.26 0.78 13.37
CA GLY A 116 -21.47 0.83 12.52
C GLY A 116 -21.22 1.25 11.07
N LEU A 117 -20.03 1.76 10.73
CA LEU A 117 -19.67 2.25 9.40
C LEU A 117 -18.40 1.56 8.90
N ALA A 118 -18.31 1.22 7.61
CA ALA A 118 -17.05 0.88 6.95
C ALA A 118 -17.10 1.23 5.47
N PRO A 119 -15.95 1.39 4.79
CA PRO A 119 -15.93 1.60 3.35
C PRO A 119 -16.65 0.48 2.60
N GLU A 120 -17.44 0.87 1.60
CA GLU A 120 -17.92 -0.03 0.57
C GLU A 120 -16.93 -0.01 -0.59
N THR A 121 -16.69 -1.19 -1.16
CA THR A 121 -15.67 -1.37 -2.19
C THR A 121 -16.16 -2.35 -3.23
N GLU A 122 -15.94 -2.03 -4.49
CA GLU A 122 -16.25 -2.91 -5.61
C GLU A 122 -15.00 -3.28 -6.39
N ARG A 123 -15.02 -4.43 -7.08
CA ARG A 123 -13.98 -4.86 -8.03
C ARG A 123 -12.54 -4.99 -7.46
N LEU A 124 -12.38 -4.89 -6.13
CA LEU A 124 -11.10 -5.06 -5.44
C LEU A 124 -10.88 -6.47 -4.90
N ARG A 125 -11.82 -7.40 -5.11
CA ARG A 125 -11.70 -8.84 -4.80
C ARG A 125 -11.42 -9.20 -3.33
N ILE A 126 -11.55 -8.23 -2.42
CA ILE A 126 -11.17 -8.38 -1.01
C ILE A 126 -12.00 -9.45 -0.27
N ARG A 127 -13.24 -9.69 -0.71
CA ARG A 127 -14.10 -10.74 -0.15
C ARG A 127 -13.69 -12.14 -0.63
N GLU A 128 -13.29 -12.28 -1.89
CA GLU A 128 -12.77 -13.56 -2.41
C GLU A 128 -11.45 -13.91 -1.72
N LEU A 129 -10.53 -12.95 -1.63
CA LEU A 129 -9.27 -13.15 -0.92
C LEU A 129 -9.48 -13.55 0.55
N ALA A 130 -10.45 -12.91 1.24
CA ALA A 130 -10.76 -13.28 2.62
C ALA A 130 -11.33 -14.70 2.77
N ARG A 131 -12.04 -15.24 1.77
CA ARG A 131 -12.52 -16.62 1.78
C ARG A 131 -11.37 -17.64 1.67
N GLY A 132 -10.26 -17.26 1.04
CA GLY A 132 -9.05 -18.09 0.96
C GLY A 132 -8.20 -18.09 2.23
N ASN A 133 -8.42 -17.13 3.16
CA ASN A 133 -7.68 -17.07 4.42
C ASN A 133 -8.20 -18.09 5.43
N SER A 134 -7.36 -18.43 6.41
CA SER A 134 -7.81 -19.16 7.59
C SER A 134 -8.81 -18.33 8.42
N LEU A 135 -9.75 -19.03 9.07
CA LEU A 135 -10.72 -18.39 9.96
C LEU A 135 -10.03 -17.61 11.09
N SER A 136 -8.98 -18.19 11.69
CA SER A 136 -8.21 -17.55 12.75
C SER A 136 -7.55 -16.25 12.30
N PHE A 137 -6.98 -16.21 11.09
CA PHE A 137 -6.41 -14.99 10.51
C PHE A 137 -7.46 -13.89 10.38
N ASN A 138 -8.60 -14.20 9.75
CA ASN A 138 -9.69 -13.23 9.57
C ASN A 138 -10.23 -12.71 10.92
N LEU A 139 -10.46 -13.61 11.89
CA LEU A 139 -10.92 -13.22 13.23
C LEU A 139 -9.90 -12.31 13.94
N ASN A 140 -8.60 -12.59 13.82
CA ASN A 140 -7.56 -11.78 14.43
C ASN A 140 -7.53 -10.35 13.82
N GLN A 141 -7.64 -10.22 12.51
CA GLN A 141 -7.70 -8.90 11.83
C GLN A 141 -8.94 -8.10 12.24
N ALA A 142 -10.11 -8.75 12.31
CA ALA A 142 -11.36 -8.13 12.73
C ALA A 142 -11.30 -7.67 14.20
N ARG A 143 -10.86 -8.55 15.12
CA ARG A 143 -10.71 -8.25 16.55
C ARG A 143 -9.71 -7.12 16.80
N GLY A 144 -8.58 -7.15 16.10
CA GLY A 144 -7.57 -6.09 16.18
C GLY A 144 -8.13 -4.73 15.74
N THR A 145 -8.96 -4.71 14.69
CA THR A 145 -9.63 -3.48 14.24
C THR A 145 -10.64 -2.97 15.27
N ARG A 146 -11.50 -3.84 15.79
CA ARG A 146 -12.46 -3.50 16.86
C ARG A 146 -11.77 -2.91 18.10
N ARG A 147 -10.62 -3.48 18.50
CA ARG A 147 -9.82 -2.95 19.63
C ARG A 147 -9.32 -1.52 19.36
N ARG A 148 -8.87 -1.22 18.14
CA ARG A 148 -8.41 0.14 17.77
C ARG A 148 -9.55 1.15 17.80
N VAL A 149 -10.73 0.79 17.29
CA VAL A 149 -11.94 1.63 17.32
C VAL A 149 -12.30 1.98 18.76
N ARG A 150 -12.37 0.98 19.65
CA ARG A 150 -12.69 1.16 21.07
C ARG A 150 -11.67 2.04 21.81
N ALA A 151 -10.41 1.98 21.39
CA ALA A 151 -9.34 2.80 21.95
C ALA A 151 -9.28 4.22 21.34
N GLY A 152 -10.24 4.62 20.50
CA GLY A 152 -10.24 5.93 19.84
C GLY A 152 -9.16 6.12 18.77
N LYS A 153 -8.41 5.07 18.42
CA LYS A 153 -7.24 5.13 17.51
C LYS A 153 -7.62 5.09 16.02
N THR A 154 -8.87 5.41 15.70
CA THR A 154 -9.42 5.37 14.34
C THR A 154 -10.02 6.71 13.92
N ARG A 155 -9.90 7.73 14.76
CA ARG A 155 -10.33 9.09 14.48
C ARG A 155 -9.10 9.95 14.28
N GLU A 156 -9.19 10.85 13.32
CA GLU A 156 -8.24 11.94 13.15
C GLU A 156 -8.96 13.23 13.57
N PRO A 157 -8.26 14.18 14.19
CA PRO A 157 -8.85 15.49 14.42
C PRO A 157 -9.25 16.10 13.08
N PRO A 158 -10.37 16.85 13.02
CA PRO A 158 -10.72 17.56 11.81
C PRO A 158 -9.56 18.49 11.41
N PRO A 159 -9.33 18.71 10.10
CA PRO A 159 -8.33 19.67 9.65
C PRO A 159 -8.62 21.04 10.28
N ARG A 160 -7.59 21.69 10.83
CA ARG A 160 -7.71 23.09 11.25
C ARG A 160 -7.80 23.92 9.98
N ILE A 161 -8.95 24.54 9.75
CA ILE A 161 -9.09 25.55 8.72
C ILE A 161 -8.35 26.79 9.26
N PRO A 162 -7.26 27.26 8.63
CA PRO A 162 -6.63 28.50 9.02
C PRO A 162 -7.66 29.63 8.88
N ASP A 163 -7.69 30.54 9.84
CA ASP A 163 -8.39 31.81 9.64
C ASP A 163 -7.66 32.55 8.53
N PHE A 164 -8.22 32.51 7.32
CA PHE A 164 -7.77 33.38 6.24
C PHE A 164 -8.38 34.75 6.51
N GLU A 165 -7.61 35.65 7.14
CA GLU A 165 -7.95 37.08 7.12
C GLU A 165 -7.97 37.54 5.66
N HIS A 166 -9.13 38.05 5.23
CA HIS A 166 -9.33 38.67 3.91
C HIS A 166 -8.73 40.07 3.84
#